data_AF-A0A1V9TZ15-F1
#
_entry.id   AF-A0A1V9TZ15-F1
#
_cell.length_a   1.000
_cell.length_b   1.000
_cell.length_c   1.000
_cell.angle_alpha   90.00
_cell.angle_beta   90.00
_cell.angle_gamma   90.00
#
_symmetry.space_group_name_H-M   'P 1'
#
loop_
_entity.id
_entity.type
_entity.pdbx_description
1 polymer ?
#
loop_
_entity_poly.entity_id
_entity_poly.type
_entity_poly.pdbx_seq_one_letter_code
_entity_poly.pdbx_strand_id
1 'polypeptide(L)'
;MLYQQIAKNKRKTVLVMAGFVFLAGLIGAAIGYAFMGSAQTGIIIAVVVGIVYMFVILGQSTDVVMSMNNAQEITEQQAPELWHIVEDMAMIGKVPMPRVFIIDDPSPNAFATGPDPEHAAVAATTGILQRLNREELEGVMAHEVSHIRNYDIRLQTYALALASVISFLANMGMNAMWWGGGRRDDRDNGNAGQVIMLLLSVLAIILGPLAASMAQMALSRNREYLADASAVELTRNPQGLINALRKISMSEPMQNADPSSASMYIANPFKDGSWTHLFDTHPPIEKRIDRLEHM
;
A
#
# COMPACT_ATOMS: atom_id res chain seq x y z
N MET A 1 -5.00 22.82 -11.31
CA MET A 1 -4.78 21.40 -11.66
C MET A 1 -4.57 20.52 -10.41
N LEU A 2 -3.53 20.77 -9.60
CA LEU A 2 -3.19 19.99 -8.39
C LEU A 2 -4.30 19.93 -7.32
N TYR A 3 -4.81 21.08 -6.90
CA TYR A 3 -5.85 21.18 -5.86
C TYR A 3 -7.16 20.47 -6.24
N GLN A 4 -7.52 20.45 -7.53
CA GLN A 4 -8.70 19.75 -8.02
C GLN A 4 -8.52 18.22 -7.98
N GLN A 5 -7.30 17.72 -8.21
CA GLN A 5 -6.99 16.29 -8.07
C GLN A 5 -6.99 15.87 -6.60
N ILE A 6 -6.41 16.68 -5.71
CA ILE A 6 -6.47 16.44 -4.26
C ILE A 6 -7.93 16.34 -3.79
N ALA A 7 -8.79 17.27 -4.22
CA ALA A 7 -10.21 17.26 -3.87
C ALA A 7 -10.96 16.04 -4.44
N LYS A 8 -10.67 15.66 -5.69
CA LYS A 8 -11.25 14.45 -6.33
C LYS A 8 -10.81 13.18 -5.60
N ASN A 9 -9.54 13.09 -5.21
CA ASN A 9 -8.99 11.95 -4.48
C ASN A 9 -9.62 11.86 -3.09
N LYS A 10 -9.72 12.97 -2.34
CA LYS A 10 -10.45 13.00 -1.05
C LYS A 10 -11.89 12.47 -1.20
N ARG A 11 -12.63 12.89 -2.22
CA ARG A 11 -14.00 12.38 -2.47
C ARG A 11 -14.03 10.89 -2.78
N LYS A 12 -13.09 10.40 -3.61
CA LYS A 12 -13.01 8.96 -3.90
C LYS A 12 -12.61 8.15 -2.65
N THR A 13 -11.70 8.66 -1.83
CA THR A 13 -11.34 8.06 -0.53
C THR A 13 -12.58 7.94 0.35
N VAL A 14 -13.39 8.99 0.47
CA VAL A 14 -14.65 8.92 1.24
C VAL A 14 -15.61 7.88 0.66
N LEU A 15 -15.78 7.82 -0.66
CA LEU A 15 -16.64 6.82 -1.32
C LEU A 15 -16.20 5.39 -1.04
N VAL A 16 -14.89 5.13 -1.07
CA VAL A 16 -14.34 3.80 -0.76
C VAL A 16 -14.45 3.48 0.72
N MET A 17 -14.15 4.43 1.60
CA MET A 17 -14.36 4.27 3.03
C MET A 17 -15.83 3.93 3.33
N ALA A 18 -16.77 4.60 2.67
CA ALA A 18 -18.20 4.31 2.78
C ALA A 18 -18.55 2.91 2.25
N GLY A 19 -18.02 2.52 1.08
CA GLY A 19 -18.20 1.17 0.52
C GLY A 19 -17.64 0.07 1.42
N PHE A 20 -16.51 0.34 2.08
CA PHE A 20 -15.91 -0.55 3.06
C PHE A 20 -16.78 -0.70 4.31
N VAL A 21 -17.25 0.40 4.91
CA VAL A 21 -18.12 0.35 6.09
C VAL A 21 -19.41 -0.40 5.77
N PHE A 22 -19.97 -0.18 4.58
CA PHE A 22 -21.13 -0.92 4.10
C PHE A 22 -20.85 -2.43 4.00
N LEU A 23 -19.72 -2.83 3.42
CA LEU A 23 -19.34 -4.23 3.30
C LEU A 23 -19.07 -4.89 4.67
N ALA A 24 -18.31 -4.22 5.55
CA ALA A 24 -18.07 -4.69 6.91
C ALA A 24 -19.40 -4.90 7.66
N GLY A 25 -20.38 -4.00 7.46
CA GLY A 25 -21.74 -4.15 7.96
C GLY A 25 -22.44 -5.39 7.42
N LEU A 26 -22.36 -5.66 6.11
CA LEU A 26 -22.95 -6.87 5.51
C LEU A 26 -22.34 -8.16 6.08
N ILE A 27 -21.01 -8.21 6.22
CA ILE A 27 -20.30 -9.35 6.82
C ILE A 27 -20.69 -9.51 8.30
N GLY A 28 -20.78 -8.40 9.03
CA GLY A 28 -21.26 -8.39 10.40
C GLY A 28 -22.67 -8.95 10.51
N ALA A 29 -23.61 -8.47 9.70
CA ALA A 29 -25.00 -8.91 9.67
C ALA A 29 -25.10 -10.42 9.45
N ALA A 30 -24.33 -10.90 8.50
CA ALA A 30 -24.18 -12.29 8.14
C ALA A 30 -23.70 -13.19 9.27
N ILE A 31 -22.56 -12.84 9.87
CA ILE A 31 -21.96 -13.60 10.99
C ILE A 31 -22.90 -13.54 12.20
N GLY A 32 -23.45 -12.37 12.52
CA GLY A 32 -24.39 -12.21 13.63
C GLY A 32 -25.67 -13.02 13.44
N TYR A 33 -26.20 -13.09 12.22
CA TYR A 33 -27.36 -13.94 11.94
C TYR A 33 -27.02 -15.43 12.07
N ALA A 34 -25.91 -15.87 11.49
CA ALA A 34 -25.52 -17.29 11.47
C ALA A 34 -25.16 -17.85 12.87
N PHE A 35 -24.50 -17.05 13.72
CA PHE A 35 -23.99 -17.49 15.01
C PHE A 35 -24.79 -16.97 16.22
N MET A 36 -25.37 -15.78 16.12
CA MET A 36 -26.05 -15.10 17.24
C MET A 36 -27.56 -14.93 17.02
N GLY A 37 -28.09 -15.36 15.86
CA GLY A 37 -29.50 -15.20 15.49
C GLY A 37 -29.97 -13.76 15.27
N SER A 38 -29.05 -12.78 15.27
CA SER A 38 -29.36 -11.35 15.14
C SER A 38 -28.37 -10.66 14.20
N ALA A 39 -28.89 -10.24 13.05
CA ALA A 39 -28.12 -9.44 12.09
C ALA A 39 -27.72 -8.07 12.67
N GLN A 40 -28.60 -7.43 13.44
CA GLN A 40 -28.32 -6.12 14.04
C GLN A 40 -27.14 -6.18 15.01
N THR A 41 -27.12 -7.21 15.87
CA THR A 41 -26.02 -7.41 16.83
C THR A 41 -24.69 -7.65 16.09
N GLY A 42 -24.72 -8.45 15.02
CA GLY A 42 -23.55 -8.69 14.17
C GLY A 42 -23.00 -7.44 13.49
N ILE A 43 -23.87 -6.57 12.96
CA ILE A 43 -23.46 -5.28 12.36
C ILE A 43 -22.74 -4.42 13.40
N ILE A 44 -23.34 -4.25 14.59
CA ILE A 44 -22.77 -3.40 15.64
C ILE A 44 -21.38 -3.91 16.04
N ILE A 45 -21.24 -5.21 16.26
CA ILE A 45 -19.95 -5.83 16.61
C ILE A 45 -18.94 -5.62 15.48
N ALA A 46 -19.29 -5.89 14.23
CA ALA A 46 -18.38 -5.76 13.09
C ALA A 46 -17.91 -4.32 12.88
N VAL A 47 -18.78 -3.33 13.07
CA VAL A 47 -18.41 -1.91 12.97
C VAL A 47 -17.46 -1.52 14.10
N VAL A 48 -17.79 -1.87 15.36
CA VAL A 48 -16.95 -1.53 16.51
C VAL A 48 -15.58 -2.20 16.40
N VAL A 49 -15.55 -3.51 16.15
CA VAL A 49 -14.31 -4.27 15.99
C VAL A 49 -13.53 -3.78 14.78
N GLY A 50 -14.19 -3.50 13.65
CA GLY A 50 -13.56 -2.98 12.44
C GLY A 50 -12.90 -1.62 12.66
N ILE A 51 -13.56 -0.70 13.37
CA ILE A 51 -12.99 0.61 13.73
C ILE A 51 -11.76 0.42 14.63
N VAL A 52 -11.87 -0.36 15.70
CA VAL A 52 -10.76 -0.62 16.62
C VAL A 52 -9.58 -1.24 15.88
N TYR A 53 -9.83 -2.26 15.07
CA TYR A 53 -8.80 -2.94 14.29
C TYR A 53 -8.15 -2.01 13.26
N MET A 54 -8.93 -1.14 12.60
CA MET A 54 -8.40 -0.12 11.69
C MET A 54 -7.46 0.84 12.43
N PHE A 55 -7.80 1.33 13.62
CA PHE A 55 -6.90 2.18 14.40
C PHE A 55 -5.60 1.47 14.79
N VAL A 56 -5.70 0.19 15.19
CA VAL A 56 -4.52 -0.63 15.52
C VAL A 56 -3.61 -0.80 14.30
N ILE A 57 -4.17 -1.20 13.16
CA ILE A 57 -3.40 -1.37 11.92
C ILE A 57 -2.77 -0.06 11.48
N LEU A 58 -3.48 1.06 11.56
CA LEU A 58 -2.91 2.35 11.16
C LEU A 58 -1.76 2.78 12.06
N GLY A 59 -1.87 2.58 13.37
CA GLY A 59 -0.80 2.87 14.32
C GLY A 59 0.45 2.01 14.12
N GLN A 60 0.32 0.84 13.48
CA GLN A 60 1.44 -0.10 13.24
C GLN A 60 1.73 -0.31 11.75
N SER A 61 1.10 0.48 10.88
CA SER A 61 1.06 0.22 9.44
C SER A 61 2.45 0.21 8.81
N THR A 62 3.32 1.11 9.25
CA THR A 62 4.72 1.17 8.83
C THR A 62 5.44 -0.14 9.13
N ASP A 63 5.35 -0.66 10.35
CA ASP A 63 6.02 -1.91 10.73
C ASP A 63 5.42 -3.13 10.01
N VAL A 64 4.10 -3.13 9.78
CA VAL A 64 3.42 -4.16 8.99
C VAL A 64 3.95 -4.19 7.56
N VAL A 65 4.05 -3.03 6.88
CA VAL A 65 4.59 -2.96 5.52
C VAL A 65 6.06 -3.38 5.48
N MET A 66 6.86 -2.92 6.43
CA MET A 66 8.28 -3.23 6.45
C MET A 66 8.52 -4.73 6.68
N SER A 67 7.80 -5.35 7.62
CA SER A 67 7.90 -6.79 7.87
C SER A 67 7.43 -7.64 6.69
N MET A 68 6.37 -7.24 5.98
CA MET A 68 5.91 -7.91 4.75
C MET A 68 6.99 -7.96 3.66
N ASN A 69 7.88 -6.97 3.61
CA ASN A 69 8.95 -6.88 2.62
C ASN A 69 10.31 -7.32 3.16
N ASN A 70 10.37 -7.92 4.35
CA ASN A 70 11.61 -8.29 5.04
C ASN A 70 12.61 -7.13 5.18
N ALA A 71 12.09 -5.90 5.30
CA ALA A 71 12.88 -4.71 5.48
C ALA A 71 13.52 -4.67 6.88
N GLN A 72 14.80 -4.33 6.94
CA GLN A 72 15.56 -4.19 8.18
C GLN A 72 15.82 -2.70 8.44
N GLU A 73 15.40 -2.22 9.61
CA GLU A 73 15.68 -0.85 10.02
C GLU A 73 17.18 -0.68 10.24
N ILE A 74 17.72 0.42 9.74
CA ILE A 74 19.14 0.72 9.86
C ILE A 74 19.39 1.93 10.77
N THR A 75 20.59 2.03 11.31
CA THR A 75 21.14 3.25 11.90
C THR A 75 22.09 3.95 10.93
N GLU A 76 22.42 5.21 11.20
CA GLU A 76 23.39 6.00 10.42
C GLU A 76 24.71 5.25 10.21
N GLN A 77 25.20 4.51 11.21
CA GLN A 77 26.49 3.82 11.12
C GLN A 77 26.46 2.60 10.18
N GLN A 78 25.28 2.02 9.94
CA GLN A 78 25.15 0.82 9.12
C GLN A 78 25.13 1.15 7.63
N ALA A 79 24.54 2.28 7.24
CA ALA A 79 24.49 2.75 5.86
C ALA A 79 24.52 4.29 5.80
N PRO A 80 25.69 4.91 6.06
CA PRO A 80 25.80 6.37 6.23
C PRO A 80 25.41 7.13 4.97
N GLU A 81 25.77 6.63 3.79
CA GLU A 81 25.41 7.28 2.53
C GLU A 81 23.89 7.36 2.32
N LEU A 82 23.17 6.25 2.49
CA LEU A 82 21.70 6.24 2.40
C LEU A 82 21.08 7.14 3.47
N TRP A 83 21.57 7.05 4.71
CA TRP A 83 21.07 7.84 5.82
C TRP A 83 21.18 9.35 5.56
N HIS A 84 22.37 9.83 5.16
CA HIS A 84 22.60 11.25 4.88
C HIS A 84 21.79 11.73 3.68
N ILE A 85 21.64 10.92 2.63
CA ILE A 85 20.78 11.28 1.49
C ILE A 85 19.32 11.45 1.95
N VAL A 86 18.79 10.52 2.74
CA VAL A 86 17.41 10.62 3.24
C VAL A 86 17.26 11.82 4.19
N GLU A 87 18.25 12.08 5.03
CA GLU A 87 18.29 13.24 5.92
C GLU A 87 18.30 14.57 5.16
N ASP A 88 19.16 14.71 4.15
CA ASP A 88 19.22 15.89 3.28
C ASP A 88 17.87 16.12 2.58
N MET A 89 17.29 15.05 2.00
CA MET A 89 16.00 15.16 1.31
C MET A 89 14.85 15.49 2.27
N ALA A 90 14.84 14.92 3.48
CA ALA A 90 13.85 15.25 4.51
C ALA A 90 13.96 16.71 4.94
N MET A 91 15.19 17.20 5.13
CA MET A 91 15.47 18.59 5.52
C MET A 91 15.01 19.57 4.44
N ILE A 92 15.37 19.34 3.17
CA ILE A 92 14.97 20.20 2.03
C ILE A 92 13.46 20.11 1.81
N GLY A 93 12.89 18.90 1.94
CA GLY A 93 11.46 18.62 1.82
C GLY A 93 10.62 19.16 2.98
N LYS A 94 11.26 19.62 4.06
CA LYS A 94 10.62 20.10 5.30
C LYS A 94 9.66 19.08 5.91
N VAL A 95 10.08 17.82 5.92
CA VAL A 95 9.38 16.72 6.59
C VAL A 95 10.25 16.20 7.75
N PRO A 96 9.66 15.58 8.78
CA PRO A 96 10.42 14.86 9.79
C PRO A 96 11.30 13.79 9.13
N MET A 97 12.46 13.50 9.73
CA MET A 97 13.33 12.42 9.27
C MET A 97 12.58 11.09 9.33
N PRO A 98 12.31 10.43 8.19
CA PRO A 98 11.66 9.14 8.18
C PRO A 98 12.61 8.06 8.72
N ARG A 99 12.03 6.98 9.22
CA ARG A 99 12.81 5.77 9.55
C ARG A 99 13.38 5.17 8.26
N VAL A 100 14.61 4.68 8.30
CA VAL A 100 15.32 4.19 7.11
C VAL A 100 15.50 2.68 7.19
N PHE A 101 15.18 2.00 6.09
CA PHE A 101 15.23 0.56 5.99
C PHE A 101 16.01 0.09 4.77
N ILE A 102 16.60 -1.10 4.88
CA ILE A 102 17.18 -1.84 3.76
C ILE A 102 16.42 -3.14 3.56
N ILE A 103 16.09 -3.45 2.30
CA ILE A 103 15.52 -4.72 1.88
C ILE A 103 16.60 -5.53 1.17
N ASP A 104 16.82 -6.77 1.59
CA ASP A 104 17.76 -7.65 0.91
C ASP A 104 17.15 -8.24 -0.36
N ASP A 105 17.30 -7.51 -1.48
CA ASP A 105 16.88 -7.93 -2.80
C ASP A 105 17.82 -7.33 -3.87
N PRO A 106 18.37 -8.15 -4.79
CA PRO A 106 19.30 -7.67 -5.82
C PRO A 106 18.65 -6.82 -6.91
N SER A 107 17.31 -6.80 -7.00
CA SER A 107 16.59 -5.92 -7.90
C SER A 107 16.54 -4.49 -7.33
N PRO A 108 16.99 -3.46 -8.08
CA PRO A 108 16.98 -2.07 -7.64
C PRO A 108 15.56 -1.54 -7.51
N ASN A 109 15.16 -1.21 -6.29
CA ASN A 109 13.87 -0.63 -5.99
C ASN A 109 13.92 0.18 -4.68
N ALA A 110 12.92 1.03 -4.48
CA ALA A 110 12.73 1.79 -3.26
C ALA A 110 11.25 2.12 -3.09
N PHE A 111 10.83 2.42 -1.86
CA PHE A 111 9.50 2.97 -1.59
C PHE A 111 9.47 3.75 -0.27
N ALA A 112 8.47 4.62 -0.13
CA ALA A 112 8.06 5.22 1.14
C ALA A 112 6.68 4.71 1.59
N THR A 113 6.47 4.66 2.92
CA THR A 113 5.17 4.29 3.50
C THR A 113 4.94 4.99 4.84
N GLY A 114 3.70 5.01 5.32
CA GLY A 114 3.36 5.48 6.65
C GLY A 114 2.02 6.23 6.72
N PRO A 115 1.40 6.29 7.91
CA PRO A 115 0.10 6.91 8.10
C PRO A 115 0.16 8.45 8.08
N ASP A 116 1.35 9.03 8.26
CA ASP A 116 1.66 10.45 8.21
C ASP A 116 3.18 10.70 8.15
N PRO A 117 3.63 11.94 7.85
CA PRO A 117 5.04 12.28 7.80
C PRO A 117 5.80 12.05 9.11
N GLU A 118 5.14 12.19 10.25
CA GLU A 118 5.75 11.98 11.57
C GLU A 118 6.03 10.49 11.86
N HIS A 119 5.29 9.58 11.23
CA HIS A 119 5.45 8.13 11.34
C HIS A 119 5.84 7.47 10.00
N ALA A 120 6.47 8.22 9.11
CA ALA A 120 6.89 7.75 7.80
C ALA A 120 8.16 6.90 7.86
N ALA A 121 8.32 6.04 6.85
CA ALA A 121 9.55 5.29 6.63
C ALA A 121 9.87 5.18 5.13
N VAL A 122 11.15 5.04 4.83
CA VAL A 122 11.69 4.83 3.47
C VAL A 122 12.49 3.54 3.47
N ALA A 123 12.32 2.73 2.44
CA ALA A 123 13.08 1.51 2.22
C ALA A 123 13.82 1.54 0.88
N ALA A 124 15.04 1.04 0.87
CA ALA A 124 15.89 0.88 -0.31
C ALA A 124 16.35 -0.57 -0.43
N THR A 125 16.34 -1.16 -1.63
CA THR A 125 16.86 -2.52 -1.80
C THR A 125 18.39 -2.55 -1.86
N THR A 126 19.02 -3.67 -1.49
CA THR A 126 20.47 -3.84 -1.67
C THR A 126 20.88 -3.66 -3.14
N GLY A 127 20.02 -4.04 -4.09
CA GLY A 127 20.18 -3.80 -5.51
C GLY A 127 20.24 -2.32 -5.90
N ILE A 128 19.48 -1.43 -5.25
CA ILE A 128 19.50 0.00 -5.58
C ILE A 128 20.81 0.63 -5.10
N LEU A 129 21.26 0.26 -3.90
CA LEU A 129 22.49 0.77 -3.29
C LEU A 129 23.75 0.33 -4.06
N GLN A 130 23.72 -0.84 -4.69
CA GLN A 130 24.85 -1.35 -5.47
C GLN A 130 24.92 -0.82 -6.90
N ARG A 131 23.79 -0.38 -7.48
CA ARG A 131 23.69 -0.01 -8.91
C ARG A 131 23.66 1.49 -9.15
N LEU A 132 23.09 2.24 -8.21
CA LEU A 132 22.97 3.68 -8.32
C LEU A 132 24.21 4.35 -7.74
N ASN A 133 24.66 5.42 -8.38
CA ASN A 133 25.60 6.34 -7.75
C ASN A 133 24.85 7.31 -6.81
N ARG A 134 25.59 8.14 -6.09
CA ARG A 134 25.03 9.09 -5.11
C ARG A 134 23.95 10.01 -5.71
N GLU A 135 24.19 10.62 -6.87
CA GLU A 135 23.24 11.55 -7.50
C GLU A 135 21.95 10.85 -7.95
N GLU A 136 22.08 9.62 -8.46
CA GLU A 136 20.94 8.79 -8.86
C GLU A 136 20.12 8.35 -7.64
N LEU A 137 20.80 7.95 -6.56
CA LEU A 137 20.16 7.57 -5.31
C LEU A 137 19.48 8.77 -4.64
N GLU A 138 20.09 9.94 -4.65
CA GLU A 138 19.46 11.21 -4.25
C GLU A 138 18.19 11.47 -5.05
N GLY A 139 18.22 11.29 -6.37
CA GLY A 139 17.03 11.42 -7.21
C GLY A 139 15.88 10.50 -6.80
N VAL A 140 16.18 9.24 -6.50
CA VAL A 140 15.18 8.25 -6.04
C VAL A 140 14.67 8.59 -4.64
N MET A 141 15.56 8.86 -3.68
CA MET A 141 15.15 9.20 -2.32
C MET A 141 14.37 10.51 -2.26
N ALA A 142 14.70 11.49 -3.12
CA ALA A 142 13.92 12.71 -3.27
C ALA A 142 12.50 12.45 -3.79
N HIS A 143 12.33 11.48 -4.69
CA HIS A 143 11.03 11.02 -5.16
C HIS A 143 10.21 10.40 -4.01
N GLU A 144 10.83 9.48 -3.26
CA GLU A 144 10.17 8.84 -2.11
C GLU A 144 9.80 9.83 -1.00
N VAL A 145 10.71 10.74 -0.66
CA VAL A 145 10.45 11.83 0.30
C VAL A 145 9.36 12.78 -0.21
N SER A 146 9.25 12.98 -1.52
CA SER A 146 8.16 13.77 -2.10
C SER A 146 6.80 13.11 -1.87
N HIS A 147 6.70 11.79 -1.85
CA HIS A 147 5.45 11.11 -1.45
C HIS A 147 5.11 11.33 0.02
N ILE A 148 6.11 11.43 0.90
CA ILE A 148 5.91 11.80 2.31
C ILE A 148 5.37 13.23 2.39
N ARG A 149 6.07 14.18 1.76
CA ARG A 149 5.72 15.62 1.73
C ARG A 149 4.32 15.87 1.16
N ASN A 150 3.94 15.11 0.13
CA ASN A 150 2.65 15.24 -0.55
C ASN A 150 1.51 14.45 0.11
N TYR A 151 1.77 13.77 1.24
CA TYR A 151 0.83 12.88 1.94
C TYR A 151 0.32 11.70 1.10
N ASP A 152 1.14 11.29 0.15
CA ASP A 152 0.82 10.20 -0.75
C ASP A 152 0.90 8.83 -0.07
N ILE A 153 1.85 8.69 0.87
CA ILE A 153 2.02 7.51 1.72
C ILE A 153 0.75 7.17 2.52
N ARG A 154 0.00 8.19 2.98
CA ARG A 154 -1.21 8.00 3.79
C ARG A 154 -2.28 7.20 3.06
N LEU A 155 -2.45 7.49 1.77
CA LEU A 155 -3.47 6.83 0.94
C LEU A 155 -3.12 5.36 0.72
N GLN A 156 -1.84 5.05 0.50
CA GLN A 156 -1.36 3.69 0.34
C GLN A 156 -1.50 2.91 1.66
N THR A 157 -1.17 3.53 2.79
CA THR A 157 -1.36 2.97 4.13
C THR A 157 -2.83 2.70 4.45
N TYR A 158 -3.75 3.62 4.15
CA TYR A 158 -5.19 3.36 4.28
C TYR A 158 -5.63 2.23 3.36
N ALA A 159 -5.06 2.14 2.17
CA ALA A 159 -5.41 1.08 1.24
C ALA A 159 -5.07 -0.31 1.79
N LEU A 160 -3.84 -0.45 2.29
CA LEU A 160 -3.39 -1.67 2.94
C LEU A 160 -4.23 -1.99 4.19
N ALA A 161 -4.49 -0.99 5.04
CA ALA A 161 -5.20 -1.21 6.30
C ALA A 161 -6.59 -1.81 6.10
N LEU A 162 -7.35 -1.28 5.14
CA LEU A 162 -8.66 -1.80 4.81
C LEU A 162 -8.58 -3.21 4.20
N ALA A 163 -7.59 -3.48 3.35
CA ALA A 163 -7.35 -4.81 2.81
C ALA A 163 -7.05 -5.82 3.93
N SER A 164 -6.25 -5.44 4.94
CA SER A 164 -6.01 -6.27 6.13
C SER A 164 -7.28 -6.53 6.94
N VAL A 165 -8.14 -5.53 7.14
CA VAL A 165 -9.41 -5.72 7.86
C VAL A 165 -10.34 -6.67 7.11
N ILE A 166 -10.42 -6.52 5.79
CA ILE A 166 -11.15 -7.41 4.90
C ILE A 166 -10.67 -8.86 5.06
N SER A 167 -9.37 -9.08 4.96
CA SER A 167 -8.76 -10.40 5.08
C SER A 167 -9.00 -10.98 6.47
N PHE A 168 -8.93 -10.16 7.52
CA PHE A 168 -9.26 -10.56 8.88
C PHE A 168 -10.72 -11.03 9.01
N LEU A 169 -11.69 -10.25 8.52
CA LEU A 169 -13.10 -10.60 8.57
C LEU A 169 -13.41 -11.86 7.75
N ALA A 170 -12.80 -12.00 6.57
CA ALA A 170 -12.91 -13.20 5.74
C ALA A 170 -12.36 -14.44 6.47
N ASN A 171 -11.16 -14.32 7.04
CA ASN A 171 -10.51 -15.39 7.81
C ASN A 171 -11.32 -15.76 9.06
N MET A 172 -11.89 -14.79 9.76
CA MET A 172 -12.77 -15.04 10.91
C MET A 172 -14.01 -15.82 10.50
N GLY A 173 -14.64 -15.48 9.37
CA GLY A 173 -15.75 -16.25 8.78
C GLY A 173 -15.33 -17.69 8.44
N MET A 174 -14.16 -17.87 7.81
CA MET A 174 -13.63 -19.19 7.47
C MET A 174 -13.30 -20.04 8.70
N ASN A 175 -12.64 -19.46 9.71
CA ASN A 175 -12.29 -20.15 10.96
C ASN A 175 -13.55 -20.52 11.76
N ALA A 176 -14.56 -19.65 11.80
CA ALA A 176 -15.83 -19.93 12.46
C ALA A 176 -16.59 -21.09 11.80
N MET A 177 -16.41 -21.35 10.49
CA MET A 177 -16.91 -22.57 9.86
C MET A 177 -16.14 -23.81 10.28
N TRP A 178 -14.81 -23.74 10.25
CA TRP A 178 -13.94 -24.90 10.52
C TRP A 178 -14.01 -25.36 11.99
N TRP A 179 -14.14 -24.43 12.93
CA TRP A 179 -14.22 -24.73 14.37
C TRP A 179 -15.66 -24.70 14.92
N GLY A 180 -16.59 -24.01 14.26
CA GLY A 180 -18.00 -23.97 14.66
C GLY A 180 -18.85 -25.14 14.14
N GLY A 181 -18.33 -25.93 13.20
CA GLY A 181 -19.04 -27.09 12.62
C GLY A 181 -19.08 -28.36 13.49
N GLY A 182 -18.48 -28.35 14.69
CA GLY A 182 -18.22 -29.56 15.47
C GLY A 182 -19.36 -30.08 16.37
N ARG A 183 -20.51 -29.40 16.48
CA ARG A 183 -21.66 -29.89 17.28
C ARG A 183 -22.99 -29.33 16.77
N ARG A 184 -23.59 -29.95 15.75
CA ARG A 184 -25.04 -29.84 15.54
C ARG A 184 -25.60 -31.21 15.19
N ASP A 185 -26.27 -31.75 16.21
CA ASP A 185 -27.23 -32.84 16.14
C ASP A 185 -28.17 -32.67 14.93
N ASP A 186 -28.43 -33.77 14.26
CA ASP A 186 -29.42 -33.90 13.20
C ASP A 186 -30.77 -33.32 13.63
N ARG A 187 -31.18 -32.20 13.01
CA ARG A 187 -32.54 -31.89 12.53
C ARG A 187 -32.64 -30.42 12.07
N ASP A 188 -33.01 -30.22 10.81
CA ASP A 188 -33.56 -28.99 10.24
C ASP A 188 -32.70 -27.71 10.16
N ASN A 189 -31.50 -27.75 9.55
CA ASN A 189 -30.82 -26.48 9.22
C ASN A 189 -30.05 -26.47 7.89
N GLY A 190 -30.74 -26.73 6.78
CA GLY A 190 -30.21 -26.57 5.42
C GLY A 190 -29.90 -25.12 5.02
N ASN A 191 -30.41 -24.12 5.75
CA ASN A 191 -30.26 -22.70 5.38
C ASN A 191 -28.96 -22.06 5.88
N ALA A 192 -28.44 -22.42 7.06
CA ALA A 192 -27.30 -21.71 7.64
C ALA A 192 -25.99 -21.89 6.84
N GLY A 193 -25.68 -23.12 6.40
CA GLY A 193 -24.49 -23.38 5.57
C GLY A 193 -24.58 -22.76 4.18
N GLN A 194 -25.79 -22.70 3.61
CA GLN A 194 -26.05 -22.09 2.30
C GLN A 194 -25.95 -20.56 2.35
N VAL A 195 -26.42 -19.94 3.44
CA VAL A 195 -26.25 -18.51 3.70
C VAL A 195 -24.76 -18.17 3.87
N ILE A 196 -23.98 -18.97 4.60
CA ILE A 196 -22.54 -18.74 4.77
C ILE A 196 -21.77 -18.88 3.44
N MET A 197 -22.11 -19.86 2.61
CA MET A 197 -21.53 -20.01 1.26
C MET A 197 -21.91 -18.85 0.31
N LEU A 198 -23.14 -18.35 0.39
CA LEU A 198 -23.58 -17.15 -0.32
C LEU A 198 -22.76 -15.92 0.13
N LEU A 199 -22.48 -15.82 1.43
CA LEU A 199 -21.72 -14.71 1.99
C LEU A 199 -20.26 -14.70 1.55
N LEU A 200 -19.61 -15.86 1.47
CA LEU A 200 -18.24 -15.96 0.96
C LEU A 200 -18.15 -15.68 -0.54
N SER A 201 -19.15 -16.13 -1.31
CA SER A 201 -19.20 -15.85 -2.75
C SER A 201 -19.49 -14.37 -3.02
N VAL A 202 -20.39 -13.73 -2.27
CA VAL A 202 -20.61 -12.28 -2.32
C VAL A 202 -19.37 -11.51 -1.85
N LEU A 203 -18.70 -11.98 -0.81
CA LEU A 203 -17.47 -11.38 -0.31
C LEU A 203 -16.38 -11.42 -1.39
N ALA A 204 -16.12 -12.57 -2.01
CA ALA A 204 -15.16 -12.69 -3.11
C ALA A 204 -15.50 -11.79 -4.33
N ILE A 205 -16.77 -11.70 -4.70
CA ILE A 205 -17.24 -10.87 -5.83
C ILE A 205 -17.09 -9.37 -5.55
N ILE A 206 -17.27 -8.93 -4.31
CA ILE A 206 -17.23 -7.51 -3.93
C ILE A 206 -15.81 -7.05 -3.54
N LEU A 207 -15.02 -7.91 -2.90
CA LEU A 207 -13.67 -7.58 -2.45
C LEU A 207 -12.71 -7.30 -3.60
N GLY A 208 -12.80 -8.06 -4.69
CA GLY A 208 -11.95 -7.84 -5.87
C GLY A 208 -12.08 -6.42 -6.44
N PRO A 209 -13.29 -5.96 -6.81
CA PRO A 209 -13.52 -4.60 -7.31
C PRO A 209 -13.18 -3.50 -6.29
N LEU A 210 -13.43 -3.72 -4.99
CA LEU A 210 -13.07 -2.76 -3.94
C LEU A 210 -11.55 -2.62 -3.83
N ALA A 211 -10.81 -3.72 -3.72
CA ALA A 211 -9.35 -3.72 -3.74
C ALA A 211 -8.79 -3.07 -5.01
N ALA A 212 -9.38 -3.35 -6.17
CA ALA A 212 -8.99 -2.72 -7.43
C ALA A 212 -9.27 -1.20 -7.46
N SER A 213 -10.41 -0.76 -6.93
CA SER A 213 -10.74 0.68 -6.84
C SER A 213 -9.78 1.42 -5.89
N MET A 214 -9.35 0.75 -4.83
CA MET A 214 -8.41 1.25 -3.84
C MET A 214 -7.00 1.39 -4.40
N ALA A 215 -6.53 0.35 -5.08
CA ALA A 215 -5.31 0.40 -5.86
C ALA A 215 -5.39 1.59 -6.84
N GLN A 216 -6.42 1.67 -7.69
CA GLN A 216 -6.55 2.75 -8.68
C GLN A 216 -6.54 4.17 -8.09
N MET A 217 -7.02 4.37 -6.86
CA MET A 217 -6.95 5.67 -6.18
C MET A 217 -5.56 5.97 -5.61
N ALA A 218 -4.93 4.97 -5.01
CA ALA A 218 -3.56 5.06 -4.53
C ALA A 218 -2.55 5.21 -5.68
N LEU A 219 -2.99 5.05 -6.93
CA LEU A 219 -2.15 4.89 -8.13
C LEU A 219 -2.46 5.93 -9.21
N SER A 220 -2.83 7.13 -8.80
CA SER A 220 -2.99 8.24 -9.74
C SER A 220 -1.65 8.58 -10.37
N ARG A 221 -1.48 8.31 -11.67
CA ARG A 221 -0.30 8.67 -12.49
C ARG A 221 0.16 10.12 -12.33
N ASN A 222 -0.75 11.05 -12.07
CA ASN A 222 -0.40 12.45 -11.83
C ASN A 222 0.37 12.70 -10.52
N ARG A 223 0.27 11.78 -9.55
CA ARG A 223 1.04 11.84 -8.29
C ARG A 223 2.47 11.41 -8.54
N GLU A 224 2.68 10.36 -9.31
CA GLU A 224 4.01 9.95 -9.78
C GLU A 224 4.70 11.08 -10.53
N TYR A 225 4.01 11.73 -11.46
CA TYR A 225 4.57 12.88 -12.17
C TYR A 225 4.81 14.11 -11.28
N LEU A 226 4.01 14.29 -10.23
CA LEU A 226 4.24 15.34 -9.24
C LEU A 226 5.46 15.01 -8.38
N ALA A 227 5.60 13.76 -7.94
CA ALA A 227 6.73 13.29 -7.17
C ALA A 227 8.03 13.37 -8.00
N ASP A 228 7.99 13.07 -9.30
CA ASP A 228 9.09 13.31 -10.24
C ASP A 228 9.49 14.79 -10.27
N ALA A 229 8.52 15.70 -10.49
CA ALA A 229 8.79 17.14 -10.52
C ALA A 229 9.29 17.66 -9.16
N SER A 230 8.75 17.17 -8.06
CA SER A 230 9.19 17.49 -6.70
C SER A 230 10.59 16.96 -6.41
N ALA A 231 10.94 15.76 -6.88
CA ALA A 231 12.29 15.23 -6.75
C ALA A 231 13.30 16.16 -7.44
N VAL A 232 13.00 16.65 -8.65
CA VAL A 232 13.82 17.65 -9.36
C VAL A 232 13.87 18.99 -8.62
N GLU A 233 12.76 19.42 -8.02
CA GLU A 233 12.72 20.63 -7.17
C GLU A 233 13.67 20.50 -5.97
N LEU A 234 13.70 19.34 -5.33
CA LEU A 234 14.50 19.05 -4.13
C LEU A 234 15.99 18.90 -4.48
N THR A 235 16.32 18.09 -5.50
CA THR A 235 17.72 17.81 -5.87
C THR A 235 18.35 18.88 -6.76
N ARG A 236 17.52 19.67 -7.46
CA ARG A 236 17.96 20.56 -8.56
C ARG A 236 18.69 19.82 -9.68
N ASN A 237 18.50 18.50 -9.78
CA ASN A 237 19.18 17.63 -10.73
C ASN A 237 18.20 16.61 -11.34
N PRO A 238 17.60 16.90 -12.51
CA PRO A 238 16.74 15.94 -13.20
C PRO A 238 17.51 14.72 -13.71
N GLN A 239 18.80 14.87 -14.02
CA GLN A 239 19.60 13.81 -14.61
C GLN A 239 19.81 12.63 -13.66
N GLY A 240 19.93 12.89 -12.35
CA GLY A 240 20.02 11.86 -11.33
C GLY A 240 18.84 10.89 -11.38
N LEU A 241 17.60 11.43 -11.35
CA LEU A 241 16.39 10.61 -11.41
C LEU A 241 16.22 9.93 -12.78
N ILE A 242 16.52 10.61 -13.89
CA ILE A 242 16.47 10.00 -15.23
C ILE A 242 17.38 8.78 -15.33
N ASN A 243 18.64 8.92 -14.90
CA ASN A 243 19.61 7.84 -14.96
C ASN A 243 19.23 6.67 -14.03
N ALA A 244 18.72 6.98 -12.84
CA ALA A 244 18.20 5.98 -11.92
C ALA A 244 17.06 5.18 -12.56
N LEU A 245 16.07 5.86 -13.13
CA LEU A 245 14.91 5.22 -13.79
C LEU A 245 15.33 4.33 -14.95
N ARG A 246 16.31 4.75 -15.78
CA ARG A 246 16.86 3.90 -16.86
C ARG A 246 17.52 2.64 -16.33
N LYS A 247 18.25 2.71 -15.21
CA LYS A 247 18.88 1.53 -14.59
C LYS A 247 17.84 0.59 -13.96
N ILE A 248 16.80 1.15 -13.36
CA ILE A 248 15.70 0.40 -12.77
C ILE A 248 14.87 -0.29 -13.86
N SER A 249 14.58 0.36 -14.99
CA SER A 249 13.79 -0.26 -16.07
C SER A 249 14.45 -1.47 -16.72
N MET A 250 15.76 -1.60 -16.61
CA MET A 250 16.53 -2.72 -17.15
C MET A 250 16.76 -3.86 -16.14
N SER A 251 16.21 -3.77 -14.92
CA SER A 251 16.45 -4.77 -13.88
C SER A 251 15.59 -6.02 -14.05
N GLU A 252 15.94 -7.09 -13.33
CA GLU A 252 15.07 -8.26 -13.17
C GLU A 252 14.00 -8.03 -12.09
N PRO A 253 12.87 -8.76 -12.10
CA PRO A 253 11.87 -8.69 -11.04
C PRO A 253 12.47 -8.93 -9.66
N MET A 254 11.84 -8.37 -8.63
CA MET A 254 12.17 -8.67 -7.24
C MET A 254 11.87 -10.14 -6.93
N GLN A 255 12.64 -10.73 -6.01
CA GLN A 255 12.52 -12.15 -5.66
C GLN A 255 11.44 -12.37 -4.61
N ASN A 256 11.35 -11.49 -3.61
CA ASN A 256 10.53 -11.69 -2.41
C ASN A 256 9.58 -10.51 -2.12
N ALA A 257 9.14 -9.77 -3.15
CA ALA A 257 8.18 -8.69 -2.96
C ALA A 257 6.78 -9.23 -2.64
N ASP A 258 6.10 -8.62 -1.66
CA ASP A 258 4.70 -8.93 -1.36
C ASP A 258 3.77 -8.27 -2.40
N PRO A 259 2.81 -8.99 -3.01
CA PRO A 259 1.86 -8.40 -3.96
C PRO A 259 1.06 -7.21 -3.42
N SER A 260 0.86 -7.15 -2.11
CA SER A 260 0.10 -6.09 -1.42
C SER A 260 0.88 -4.78 -1.27
N SER A 261 2.21 -4.83 -1.35
CA SER A 261 3.09 -3.65 -1.31
C SER A 261 3.57 -3.21 -2.69
N ALA A 262 3.22 -3.95 -3.75
CA ALA A 262 3.70 -3.74 -5.12
C ALA A 262 3.52 -2.29 -5.62
N SER A 263 2.41 -1.66 -5.23
CA SER A 263 2.04 -0.29 -5.62
C SER A 263 2.80 0.81 -4.89
N MET A 264 3.63 0.46 -3.90
CA MET A 264 4.44 1.43 -3.14
C MET A 264 5.81 1.65 -3.80
N TYR A 265 6.32 0.63 -4.50
CA TYR A 265 7.62 0.66 -5.15
C TYR A 265 7.69 1.65 -6.32
N ILE A 266 8.82 2.34 -6.47
CA ILE A 266 9.06 3.28 -7.59
C ILE A 266 8.91 2.63 -8.97
N ALA A 267 9.15 1.31 -9.06
CA ALA A 267 8.90 0.49 -10.24
C ALA A 267 8.21 -0.83 -9.87
N ASN A 268 7.37 -1.34 -10.79
CA ASN A 268 6.63 -2.58 -10.60
C ASN A 268 7.59 -3.76 -10.30
N PRO A 269 7.48 -4.40 -9.12
CA PRO A 269 8.40 -5.44 -8.71
C PRO A 269 8.26 -6.77 -9.49
N PHE A 270 7.19 -6.96 -10.27
CA PHE A 270 6.88 -8.25 -10.92
C PHE A 270 7.02 -8.31 -12.47
N LYS A 271 7.41 -7.21 -13.13
CA LYS A 271 7.49 -7.02 -14.61
C LYS A 271 6.19 -7.27 -15.41
N ASP A 272 6.12 -6.64 -16.57
CA ASP A 272 5.00 -6.72 -17.52
C ASP A 272 4.99 -8.08 -18.24
N GLY A 273 4.06 -8.96 -17.89
CA GLY A 273 3.94 -10.32 -18.46
C GLY A 273 3.04 -11.26 -17.66
N SER A 274 2.73 -10.93 -16.40
CA SER A 274 1.65 -11.56 -15.65
C SER A 274 0.29 -10.98 -16.08
N TRP A 275 -0.83 -11.66 -15.78
CA TRP A 275 -2.21 -11.25 -16.10
C TRP A 275 -2.68 -9.96 -15.36
N THR A 276 -1.73 -9.09 -15.02
CA THR A 276 -1.80 -7.98 -14.08
C THR A 276 -1.80 -6.60 -14.74
N HIS A 277 -1.93 -6.48 -16.06
CA HIS A 277 -2.09 -5.19 -16.75
C HIS A 277 -3.28 -4.34 -16.23
N LEU A 278 -4.24 -4.94 -15.52
CA LEU A 278 -5.31 -4.23 -14.81
C LEU A 278 -4.84 -3.47 -13.55
N PHE A 279 -3.58 -3.70 -13.14
CA PHE A 279 -2.90 -3.12 -11.99
C PHE A 279 -1.53 -2.49 -12.37
N ASP A 280 -1.30 -2.18 -13.65
CA ASP A 280 -0.17 -1.35 -14.07
C ASP A 280 -0.39 0.10 -13.65
N THR A 281 0.19 0.39 -12.51
CA THR A 281 -0.29 1.44 -11.62
C THR A 281 0.68 2.61 -11.49
N HIS A 282 1.91 2.42 -11.95
CA HIS A 282 2.84 3.48 -12.29
C HIS A 282 2.68 3.85 -13.78
N PRO A 283 2.87 5.13 -14.15
CA PRO A 283 3.03 5.47 -15.56
C PRO A 283 4.29 4.76 -16.11
N PRO A 284 4.31 4.40 -17.40
CA PRO A 284 5.49 3.81 -18.03
C PRO A 284 6.74 4.64 -17.75
N ILE A 285 7.85 3.99 -17.41
CA ILE A 285 9.10 4.66 -17.04
C ILE A 285 9.56 5.58 -18.18
N GLU A 286 9.38 5.18 -19.43
CA GLU A 286 9.73 5.97 -20.61
C GLU A 286 8.98 7.32 -20.63
N LYS A 287 7.72 7.35 -20.20
CA LYS A 287 6.93 8.59 -20.11
C LYS A 287 7.36 9.49 -18.95
N ARG A 288 7.90 8.90 -17.87
CA ARG A 288 8.48 9.67 -16.75
C ARG A 288 9.78 10.31 -17.21
N ILE A 289 10.65 9.53 -17.84
CA ILE A 289 11.93 9.99 -18.42
C ILE A 289 11.68 11.11 -19.42
N ASP A 290 10.78 10.91 -20.40
CA ASP A 290 10.44 11.93 -21.40
C ASP A 290 10.03 13.26 -20.74
N ARG A 291 9.20 13.23 -19.70
CA ARG A 291 8.83 14.47 -18.99
C ARG A 291 10.00 15.11 -18.26
N LEU A 292 10.84 14.33 -17.59
CA LEU A 292 12.00 14.82 -16.86
C LEU A 292 13.04 15.46 -17.80
N GLU A 293 13.20 14.93 -19.02
CA GLU A 293 14.10 15.48 -20.05
C GLU A 293 13.64 16.85 -20.58
N HIS A 294 12.37 17.22 -20.35
CA HIS A 294 11.81 18.52 -20.74
C HIS A 294 11.66 19.51 -19.57
N MET A 295 12.27 19.24 -18.41
CA MET A 295 12.26 20.11 -17.21
C MET A 295 13.47 21.04 -17.11
#